data_AF-A0A4Y2C603-F1
#
_entry.id   AF-A0A4Y2C603-F1
#
_cell.length_a   1.000
_cell.length_b   1.000
_cell.length_c   1.000
_cell.angle_alpha   90.00
_cell.angle_beta   90.00
_cell.angle_gamma   90.00
#
_symmetry.space_group_name_H-M   'P 1'
#
loop_
_entity.id
_entity.type
_entity.pdbx_description
1 polymer ?
#
loop_
_entity_poly.entity_id
_entity_poly.type
_entity_poly.pdbx_seq_one_letter_code
_entity_poly.pdbx_strand_id
1 'polypeptide(L)'
;MSLISEECCTKLELSRNSSSHTIIGTGNQIVRNSDTFVKLEFTSVLHPDIYNIKALVIRYLTTNLSNSNMSHYHWNLIQNLQFADPEFHISKRIDIIPGADIFFELLLGNQIKGAKIPICY
;
A
#
# COMPACT_ATOMS: atom_id res chain seq x y z
N MET A 1 2.93 10.35 -5.31
CA MET A 1 1.64 9.96 -5.91
C MET A 1 1.27 8.58 -5.40
N SER A 2 0.14 8.48 -4.71
CA SER A 2 -0.37 7.20 -4.19
C SER A 2 -1.36 6.56 -5.16
N LEU A 3 -1.70 5.29 -4.94
CA LEU A 3 -2.67 4.54 -5.74
C LEU A 3 -3.72 3.89 -4.82
N ILE A 4 -4.98 3.82 -5.26
CA ILE A 4 -6.07 3.14 -4.55
C ILE A 4 -6.90 2.29 -5.52
N SER A 5 -7.38 1.15 -5.02
CA SER A 5 -8.22 0.22 -5.76
C SER A 5 -9.63 0.80 -5.97
N GLU A 6 -10.19 0.64 -7.16
CA GLU A 6 -11.56 1.07 -7.44
C GLU A 6 -12.57 0.39 -6.51
N GLU A 7 -12.33 -0.88 -6.18
CA GLU A 7 -13.15 -1.64 -5.25
C GLU A 7 -13.13 -1.02 -3.84
N CYS A 8 -11.95 -0.66 -3.32
CA CYS A 8 -11.81 0.02 -2.04
C CYS A 8 -12.51 1.38 -2.05
N CYS A 9 -12.29 2.15 -3.12
CA CYS A 9 -12.93 3.44 -3.31
C CYS A 9 -14.46 3.34 -3.30
N THR A 10 -15.03 2.30 -3.93
CA THR A 10 -16.47 2.04 -3.92
C THR A 10 -16.96 1.58 -2.55
N LYS A 11 -16.25 0.65 -1.89
CA LYS A 11 -16.63 0.13 -0.57
C LYS A 11 -16.64 1.19 0.51
N LEU A 12 -15.72 2.16 0.43
CA LEU A 12 -15.61 3.28 1.34
C LEU A 12 -16.44 4.50 0.89
N GLU A 13 -17.18 4.39 -0.20
CA GLU A 13 -18.04 5.45 -0.75
C GLU A 13 -17.31 6.79 -0.95
N LEU A 14 -16.05 6.73 -1.40
CA LEU A 14 -15.21 7.93 -1.49
C LEU A 14 -15.59 8.82 -2.67
N SER A 15 -15.60 10.13 -2.41
CA SER A 15 -15.83 11.14 -3.44
C SER A 15 -14.64 11.24 -4.41
N ARG A 16 -14.92 11.02 -5.71
CA ARG A 16 -13.93 10.99 -6.79
C ARG A 16 -13.86 12.34 -7.48
N ASN A 17 -12.64 12.79 -7.73
CA ASN A 17 -12.36 14.01 -8.48
C ASN A 17 -11.78 13.64 -9.85
N SER A 18 -12.10 14.40 -10.89
CA SER A 18 -11.56 14.15 -12.23
C SER A 18 -10.06 14.46 -12.29
N SER A 19 -9.34 13.66 -13.07
CA SER A 19 -7.95 13.94 -13.45
C SER A 19 -7.59 13.30 -14.77
N SER A 20 -6.50 13.74 -15.38
CA SER A 20 -5.92 13.06 -16.54
C SER A 20 -4.49 12.66 -16.20
N HIS A 21 -4.30 11.40 -15.82
CA HIS A 21 -2.98 10.82 -15.58
C HIS A 21 -2.84 9.52 -16.37
N THR A 22 -1.76 9.41 -17.13
CA THR A 22 -1.38 8.15 -17.80
C THR A 22 -0.42 7.38 -16.90
N ILE A 23 -0.77 6.15 -16.58
CA ILE A 23 0.07 5.25 -15.78
C ILE A 23 0.80 4.29 -16.73
N ILE A 24 2.12 4.35 -16.72
CA ILE A 24 3.00 3.50 -17.52
C ILE A 24 3.70 2.53 -16.58
N GLY A 25 3.47 1.23 -16.78
CA GLY A 25 4.10 0.17 -16.02
C GLY A 25 5.49 -0.20 -16.56
N THR A 26 6.24 -0.94 -15.75
CA THR A 26 7.52 -1.54 -16.17
C THR A 26 7.30 -2.44 -17.39
N GLY A 27 8.10 -2.25 -18.44
CA GLY A 27 7.90 -2.92 -19.74
C GLY A 27 7.09 -2.10 -20.76
N ASN A 28 6.89 -0.80 -20.51
CA ASN A 28 6.21 0.14 -21.41
C ASN A 28 4.74 -0.24 -21.69
N GLN A 29 4.15 -1.02 -20.80
CA GLN A 29 2.73 -1.35 -20.85
C GLN A 29 1.95 -0.20 -20.25
N ILE A 30 1.09 0.43 -21.06
CA ILE A 30 0.13 1.41 -20.57
C ILE A 30 -0.93 0.62 -19.80
N VAL A 31 -0.92 0.72 -18.47
CA VAL A 31 -1.79 -0.09 -17.61
C VAL A 31 -3.23 0.42 -17.64
N ARG A 32 -3.41 1.75 -17.78
CA ARG A 32 -4.61 2.51 -18.19
C ARG A 32 -4.47 3.98 -17.75
N ASN A 33 -5.34 4.85 -18.26
CA ASN A 33 -5.55 6.16 -17.64
C ASN A 33 -6.28 6.00 -16.31
N SER A 34 -5.83 6.73 -15.29
CA SER A 34 -6.62 6.99 -14.10
C SER A 34 -7.32 8.33 -14.30
N ASP A 35 -8.58 8.27 -14.72
CA ASP A 35 -9.39 9.46 -14.99
C ASP A 35 -9.88 10.14 -13.70
N THR A 36 -9.58 9.55 -12.54
CA THR A 36 -10.04 10.06 -11.26
C THR A 36 -9.02 9.85 -10.13
N PHE A 37 -9.07 10.74 -9.15
CA PHE A 37 -8.32 10.62 -7.91
C PHE A 37 -9.23 10.85 -6.71
N VAL A 38 -8.79 10.41 -5.55
CA VAL A 38 -9.41 10.71 -4.25
C VAL A 38 -8.39 11.41 -3.36
N LYS A 39 -8.91 12.24 -2.45
CA LYS A 39 -8.15 12.76 -1.32
C LYS A 39 -8.47 11.88 -0.13
N LEU A 40 -7.45 11.39 0.54
CA LEU A 40 -7.58 10.50 1.67
C LEU A 40 -6.89 11.11 2.87
N GLU A 41 -7.53 10.97 4.02
CA GLU A 41 -6.97 11.27 5.32
C GLU A 41 -6.86 9.95 6.08
N PHE A 42 -5.66 9.62 6.56
CA PHE A 42 -5.39 8.43 7.36
C PHE A 42 -4.88 8.84 8.72
N THR A 43 -5.25 8.06 9.73
CA THR A 43 -4.62 8.12 11.04
C THR A 43 -4.22 6.73 11.48
N SER A 44 -3.12 6.64 12.23
CA SER A 44 -2.72 5.37 12.83
C SER A 44 -3.68 5.05 13.97
N VAL A 45 -4.01 3.77 14.14
CA VAL A 45 -4.74 3.33 15.34
C VAL A 45 -3.89 3.53 16.61
N LEU A 46 -2.57 3.60 16.46
CA LEU A 46 -1.60 3.65 17.56
C LEU A 46 -1.07 5.05 17.83
N HIS A 47 -1.13 5.94 16.84
CA HIS A 47 -0.57 7.29 16.91
C HIS A 47 -1.55 8.31 16.34
N PRO A 48 -1.71 9.48 16.99
CA PRO A 48 -2.72 10.47 16.61
C PRO A 48 -2.36 11.25 15.34
N ASP A 49 -1.23 10.95 14.70
CA ASP A 49 -0.78 11.65 13.50
C ASP A 49 -1.78 11.46 12.36
N ILE A 50 -1.96 12.52 11.58
CA ILE A 50 -2.88 12.58 10.45
C ILE A 50 -2.06 12.73 9.17
N TYR A 51 -2.31 11.83 8.23
CA TYR A 51 -1.60 11.73 6.96
C TYR A 51 -2.56 12.00 5.82
N ASN A 52 -2.22 12.96 4.97
CA ASN A 52 -3.04 13.36 3.83
C ASN A 52 -2.38 12.89 2.54
N ILE A 53 -3.08 12.06 1.75
CA ILE A 53 -2.58 11.62 0.45
C ILE A 53 -3.58 11.89 -0.67
N LYS A 54 -3.03 12.15 -1.86
CA LYS A 54 -3.76 12.09 -3.12
C LYS A 54 -3.48 10.75 -3.77
N ALA A 55 -4.54 9.96 -4.00
CA ALA A 55 -4.43 8.64 -4.59
C ALA A 55 -5.17 8.57 -5.92
N LEU A 56 -4.50 8.08 -6.97
CA LEU A 56 -5.13 7.77 -8.25
C LEU A 56 -5.99 6.52 -8.12
N VAL A 57 -7.22 6.58 -8.62
CA VAL A 57 -8.14 5.44 -8.60
C VAL A 57 -7.80 4.54 -9.77
N ILE A 58 -7.50 3.28 -9.48
CA ILE A 58 -7.17 2.28 -10.49
C ILE A 58 -7.95 0.98 -10.27
N ARG A 59 -8.39 0.35 -11.35
CA ARG A 59 -9.22 -0.86 -11.28
C ARG A 59 -8.46 -2.06 -10.69
N TYR A 60 -7.18 -2.18 -11.05
CA TYR A 60 -6.28 -3.25 -10.59
C TYR A 60 -4.95 -2.63 -10.16
N LEU A 61 -4.68 -2.60 -8.85
CA LEU A 61 -3.43 -2.10 -8.28
C LEU A 61 -2.26 -3.01 -8.61
N THR A 62 -2.41 -4.27 -8.23
CA THR A 62 -1.44 -5.34 -8.42
C THR A 62 -2.22 -6.64 -8.63
N THR A 63 -1.58 -7.65 -9.22
CA THR A 63 -1.94 -9.04 -8.90
C THR A 63 -1.66 -9.29 -7.41
N ASN A 64 -2.11 -10.42 -6.85
CA ASN A 64 -1.66 -10.79 -5.51
C ASN A 64 -0.13 -10.79 -5.50
N LEU A 65 0.48 -9.93 -4.67
CA LEU A 65 1.94 -9.72 -4.69
C LEU A 65 2.69 -10.97 -4.26
N SER A 66 2.08 -11.80 -3.42
CA SER A 66 2.59 -13.11 -3.04
C SER A 66 1.74 -14.20 -3.69
N ASN A 67 2.35 -15.07 -4.50
CA ASN A 67 1.67 -16.26 -5.02
C ASN A 67 1.52 -17.38 -3.95
N SER A 68 2.03 -17.15 -2.74
CA SER A 68 2.06 -18.13 -1.65
C SER A 68 2.01 -17.43 -0.29
N ASN A 69 1.29 -18.03 0.67
CA ASN A 69 1.35 -17.61 2.06
C ASN A 69 2.77 -17.83 2.61
N MET A 70 3.27 -16.87 3.36
CA MET A 70 4.60 -16.90 3.94
C MET A 70 4.57 -17.58 5.31
N SER A 71 5.41 -18.60 5.49
CA SER A 71 5.67 -19.19 6.80
C SER A 71 6.54 -18.20 7.60
N HIS A 72 5.92 -17.40 8.47
CA HIS A 72 6.59 -16.40 9.32
C HIS A 72 7.15 -17.02 10.62
N TYR A 73 6.97 -18.34 10.83
CA TYR A 73 7.38 -19.08 12.02
C TYR A 73 8.86 -18.92 12.39
N HIS A 74 9.73 -18.57 11.44
CA HIS A 74 11.18 -18.44 11.67
C HIS A 74 11.67 -17.01 11.91
N TRP A 75 10.80 -16.00 11.89
CA TRP A 75 11.20 -14.59 11.99
C TRP A 75 11.12 -14.07 13.43
N ASN A 76 11.90 -14.67 14.33
CA ASN A 76 11.92 -14.35 15.76
C ASN A 76 12.08 -12.85 16.06
N LEU A 77 12.79 -12.11 15.18
CA LEU A 77 13.03 -10.68 15.32
C LEU A 77 11.76 -9.81 15.26
N ILE A 78 10.72 -10.28 14.59
CA ILE A 78 9.49 -9.50 14.39
C ILE A 78 8.26 -10.12 15.07
N GLN A 79 8.40 -11.26 15.76
CA GLN A 79 7.28 -11.97 16.40
C GLN A 79 6.52 -11.12 17.42
N ASN A 80 7.19 -10.15 18.06
CA ASN A 80 6.60 -9.28 19.08
C ASN A 80 6.27 -7.88 18.54
N LEU A 81 6.29 -7.68 17.22
CA LEU A 81 5.92 -6.41 16.61
C LEU A 81 4.41 -6.35 16.37
N GLN A 82 3.86 -5.18 16.64
CA GLN A 82 2.52 -4.84 16.21
C GLN A 82 2.59 -4.40 14.74
N PHE A 83 2.13 -5.27 13.84
CA PHE A 83 2.10 -4.98 12.41
C PHE A 83 0.88 -4.13 12.05
N ALA A 84 1.06 -3.21 11.09
CA ALA A 84 -0.04 -2.45 10.51
C ALA A 84 -1.05 -3.35 9.77
N ASP A 85 -0.57 -4.43 9.16
CA ASP A 85 -1.37 -5.53 8.65
C ASP A 85 -1.02 -6.81 9.45
N PRO A 86 -1.87 -7.22 10.41
CA PRO A 86 -1.64 -8.45 11.19
C PRO A 86 -1.55 -9.71 10.31
N GLU A 87 -2.15 -9.68 9.12
CA GLU A 87 -2.20 -10.79 8.18
C GLU A 87 -1.26 -10.59 6.98
N PHE A 88 -0.22 -9.75 7.11
CA PHE A 88 0.76 -9.46 6.04
C PHE A 88 1.40 -10.72 5.42
N HIS A 89 1.40 -11.83 6.16
CA HIS A 89 1.94 -13.12 5.74
C HIS A 89 1.00 -13.93 4.84
N ILE A 90 -0.27 -13.52 4.73
CA ILE A 90 -1.30 -14.15 3.90
C ILE A 90 -1.41 -13.37 2.60
N SER A 91 -1.36 -14.07 1.47
CA SER A 91 -1.60 -13.44 0.17
C SER A 91 -3.02 -12.87 0.11
N LYS A 92 -3.13 -11.55 0.01
CA LYS A 92 -4.39 -10.83 -0.16
C LYS A 92 -4.24 -9.71 -1.19
N ARG A 93 -5.39 -9.25 -1.70
CA ARG A 93 -5.45 -8.10 -2.60
C ARG A 93 -5.04 -6.83 -1.83
N ILE A 94 -4.26 -5.98 -2.48
CA ILE A 94 -3.86 -4.69 -1.93
C ILE A 94 -4.84 -3.62 -2.37
N ASP A 95 -5.31 -2.83 -1.40
CA ASP A 95 -6.29 -1.78 -1.64
C ASP A 95 -5.68 -0.39 -1.81
N ILE A 96 -4.56 -0.10 -1.17
CA ILE A 96 -3.89 1.21 -1.21
C ILE A 96 -2.38 1.00 -1.29
N ILE A 97 -1.69 1.72 -2.18
CA ILE A 97 -0.23 1.82 -2.23
C ILE A 97 0.14 3.29 -1.99
N PRO A 98 0.70 3.62 -0.81
CA PRO A 98 1.26 4.95 -0.55
C PRO A 98 2.41 5.24 -1.51
N GLY A 99 2.43 6.45 -2.06
CA GLY A 99 3.52 6.90 -2.91
C GLY A 99 4.79 7.21 -2.11
N ALA A 100 5.92 7.31 -2.82
CA ALA A 100 7.21 7.66 -2.23
C ALA A 100 7.23 9.07 -1.59
N ASP A 101 6.29 9.93 -1.98
CA ASP A 101 6.11 11.28 -1.43
C ASP A 101 5.73 11.29 0.05
N ILE A 102 5.02 10.27 0.55
CA ILE A 102 4.67 10.16 1.97
C ILE A 102 5.49 9.12 2.72
N PHE A 103 6.35 8.37 2.02
CA PHE A 103 7.10 7.25 2.59
C PHE A 103 7.92 7.66 3.82
N PHE A 104 8.64 8.78 3.76
CA PHE A 104 9.46 9.24 4.87
C PHE A 104 8.66 9.76 6.05
N GLU A 105 7.44 10.25 5.83
CA GLU A 105 6.53 10.66 6.90
C GLU A 105 5.95 9.44 7.63
N LEU A 106 5.70 8.35 6.91
CA LEU A 106 5.23 7.09 7.49
C LEU A 106 6.33 6.31 8.22
N LEU A 107 7.61 6.61 7.94
CA LEU A 107 8.73 5.87 8.51
C LEU A 107 8.98 6.33 9.96
N LEU A 108 8.48 5.56 10.91
CA LEU A 108 8.77 5.76 12.33
C LEU A 108 10.25 5.44 12.61
N GLY A 109 10.90 6.24 13.47
CA GLY A 109 12.35 6.16 13.75
C GLY A 109 12.86 4.85 14.38
N ASN A 110 11.97 3.89 14.64
CA ASN A 110 12.28 2.60 15.25
C ASN A 110 12.54 1.53 14.18
N GLN A 111 13.73 1.56 13.58
CA GLN A 111 14.16 0.55 12.61
C GLN A 111 14.80 -0.64 13.31
N ILE A 112 14.26 -1.84 13.09
CA ILE A 112 14.88 -3.10 13.52
C ILE A 112 15.69 -3.65 12.35
N LYS A 113 17.01 -3.71 12.51
CA LYS A 113 17.91 -4.30 11.51
C LYS A 113 17.95 -5.81 11.70
N GLY A 114 17.40 -6.56 10.75
CA GLY A 114 17.55 -8.02 10.72
C GLY A 114 18.89 -8.47 10.16
N ALA A 115 19.41 -9.60 10.65
CA ALA A 115 20.42 -10.35 9.91
C ALA A 115 19.78 -10.89 8.62
N LYS A 116 20.45 -10.75 7.46
CA LYS A 116 20.00 -11.12 6.09
C LYS A 116 18.67 -11.91 6.07
N ILE A 117 17.56 -11.18 6.06
CA ILE A 117 16.25 -11.77 5.79
C ILE A 117 16.21 -11.99 4.28
N PRO A 118 15.83 -13.19 3.78
CA PRO A 118 15.65 -13.38 2.35
C PRO A 118 14.66 -12.32 1.85
N ILE A 119 15.12 -11.48 0.93
CA ILE A 119 14.30 -10.46 0.29
C ILE A 119 13.33 -11.22 -0.61
N CYS A 120 12.03 -11.09 -0.36
CA CYS A 120 11.00 -11.77 -1.15
C CYS A 120 10.98 -11.17 -2.56
N TYR A 121 11.15 -12.03 -3.58
CA TYR A 121 10.79 -11.74 -4.97
C TYR A 121 9.35 -12.20 -5.23
#